data_AF-A0A7J8VVH8-F1
#
_entry.id   AF-A0A7J8VVH8-F1
#
_cell.length_a   1.000
_cell.length_b   1.000
_cell.length_c   1.000
_cell.angle_alpha   90.00
_cell.angle_beta   90.00
_cell.angle_gamma   90.00
#
_symmetry.space_group_name_H-M   'P 1'
#
loop_
_entity.id
_entity.type
_entity.pdbx_description
1 polymer ?
#
loop_
_entity_poly.entity_id
_entity_poly.type
_entity_poly.pdbx_seq_one_letter_code
_entity_poly.pdbx_strand_id
1 'polypeptide(L)' 'MDFGFTKGELNGYSINIFSRNPIVETERELAVIGGREKFKMEKGTYKLRLTL' A
#
# COMPACT_ATOMS: atom_id res chain seq x y z
N MET A 1 -7.98 3.19 -0.08
CA MET A 1 -7.10 4.31 0.32
C MET A 1 -5.99 4.45 -0.73
N ASP A 2 -5.56 5.66 -1.05
CA ASP A 2 -4.40 5.93 -1.92
C ASP A 2 -3.22 6.39 -1.06
N PHE A 3 -2.10 5.66 -1.13
CA PHE A 3 -0.88 5.98 -0.38
C PHE A 3 0.17 6.52 -1.33
N GLY A 4 0.39 7.84 -1.27
CA GLY A 4 1.39 8.53 -2.09
C GLY A 4 2.77 8.54 -1.44
N PHE A 5 3.79 8.24 -2.25
CA PHE A 5 5.18 8.48 -1.89
C PHE A 5 5.53 9.95 -2.17
N THR A 6 6.07 10.66 -1.17
CA THR A 6 6.33 12.11 -1.25
C THR A 6 7.82 12.47 -1.23
N LYS A 7 8.71 11.47 -1.18
CA LYS A 7 10.18 11.62 -1.13
C LYS A 7 10.87 10.46 -1.84
N GLY A 8 12.14 10.66 -2.21
CA GLY A 8 12.98 9.64 -2.84
C GLY A 8 12.62 9.35 -4.30
N GLU A 9 13.14 8.24 -4.84
CA GLU A 9 12.95 7.83 -6.24
C GLU A 9 11.48 7.60 -6.60
N LEU A 10 10.65 7.23 -5.63
CA LEU A 10 9.24 6.96 -5.84
C LEU A 10 8.35 8.20 -5.66
N ASN A 11 8.93 9.40 -5.44
CA ASN A 11 8.14 10.61 -5.24
C ASN A 11 7.15 10.86 -6.40
N GLY A 12 5.88 11.05 -6.07
CA GLY A 12 4.79 11.23 -7.03
C GLY A 12 4.06 9.94 -7.41
N TYR A 13 4.60 8.76 -7.06
CA TYR A 13 3.92 7.48 -7.27
C TYR A 13 2.98 7.17 -6.10
N SER A 14 2.07 6.21 -6.29
CA SER A 14 1.20 5.75 -5.22
C SER A 14 0.74 4.31 -5.40
N ILE A 15 0.27 3.71 -4.31
CA ILE A 15 -0.43 2.41 -4.31
C ILE A 15 -1.86 2.57 -3.76
N ASN A 16 -2.80 1.82 -4.34
CA ASN A 16 -4.18 1.78 -3.91
C ASN A 16 -4.46 0.52 -3.12
N ILE A 17 -4.87 0.68 -1.86
CA ILE A 17 -5.25 -0.42 -0.97
C ILE A 17 -6.77 -0.49 -0.86
N PHE A 18 -7.33 -1.66 -1.13
CA PHE A 18 -8.76 -1.94 -1.00
C PHE A 18 -9.00 -3.29 -0.32
N SER A 19 -8.93 -3.29 1.01
CA SER A 19 -9.17 -4.46 1.85
C SER A 19 -9.60 -4.04 3.26
N ARG A 20 -10.03 -5.00 4.09
CA ARG A 20 -10.13 -4.80 5.53
C ARG A 20 -8.75 -4.47 6.12
N ASN A 21 -8.73 -3.65 7.17
CA ASN A 21 -7.53 -3.28 7.90
C ASN A 21 -7.80 -3.44 9.42
N PRO A 22 -7.57 -4.63 10.00
CA PRO A 22 -7.78 -4.86 11.42
C PRO A 22 -6.64 -4.21 12.23
N ILE A 23 -6.76 -2.92 12.56
CA ILE A 23 -5.67 -2.11 13.14
C ILE A 23 -5.15 -2.58 14.51
N VAL A 24 -5.88 -3.48 15.17
CA VAL A 24 -5.46 -4.11 16.44
C VAL A 24 -4.43 -5.22 16.23
N GLU A 25 -4.25 -5.71 15.00
CA GLU A 25 -3.27 -6.73 14.66
C GLU A 25 -1.92 -6.11 14.26
N THR A 26 -0.83 -6.64 14.81
CA THR A 26 0.54 -6.16 14.53
C THR A 26 0.97 -6.42 13.09
N GLU A 27 0.60 -7.58 12.54
CA GLU A 27 0.86 -7.98 11.15
C GLU A 27 -0.47 -8.20 10.43
N ARG A 28 -0.61 -7.60 9.25
CA ARG A 28 -1.87 -7.59 8.49
C ARG A 28 -1.59 -7.82 7.01
N GLU A 29 -2.45 -8.56 6.34
CA GLU A 29 -2.42 -8.68 4.88
C GLU A 29 -3.39 -7.68 4.25
N LEU A 30 -2.86 -6.82 3.37
CA LEU A 30 -3.62 -5.80 2.67
C LEU A 30 -3.57 -6.04 1.16
N ALA A 31 -4.72 -5.86 0.51
CA ALA A 31 -4.82 -6.01 -0.94
C ALA A 31 -4.45 -4.69 -1.63
N VAL A 32 -3.39 -4.72 -2.44
CA VAL A 32 -3.06 -3.67 -3.40
C VAL A 32 -3.76 -4.03 -4.72
N ILE A 33 -4.53 -3.07 -5.24
CA ILE A 33 -5.35 -3.27 -6.45
C ILE A 33 -4.91 -2.40 -7.64
N GLY A 34 -3.87 -1.59 -7.44
CA GLY A 34 -3.31 -0.69 -8.44
C GLY A 34 -2.52 0.45 -7.82
N GLY A 35 -2.34 1.52 -8.58
CA GLY A 35 -1.60 2.70 -8.15
C GLY A 35 -1.42 3.71 -9.28
N ARG A 36 -0.61 4.74 -9.03
CA ARG A 36 -0.18 5.69 -10.04
C ARG A 36 1.19 5.33 -10.60
N GLU A 37 1.44 5.78 -11.83
CA GLU A 37 2.68 5.57 -12.57
C GLU A 37 3.18 4.11 -12.56
N LYS A 38 4.31 3.82 -11.89
CA LYS A 38 4.95 2.51 -11.89
C LYS A 38 4.06 1.39 -11.33
N PHE A 39 3.02 1.71 -10.57
CA PHE A 39 2.14 0.74 -9.91
C PHE A 39 0.75 0.60 -10.57
N LYS A 40 0.52 1.18 -11.76
CA LYS A 40 -0.80 1.17 -12.45
C LYS A 40 -1.43 -0.22 -12.60
N MET A 41 -0.61 -1.26 -12.77
CA MET A 41 -1.05 -2.63 -12.99
C MET A 41 -0.72 -3.57 -11.82
N GLU A 42 -0.18 -3.04 -10.71
CA GLU A 42 0.24 -3.86 -9.58
C GLU A 42 -0.97 -4.38 -8.82
N LYS A 43 -1.04 -5.70 -8.63
CA LYS A 43 -2.12 -6.36 -7.90
C LYS A 43 -1.57 -7.49 -7.06
N GLY A 44 -1.94 -7.55 -5.79
CA GLY A 44 -1.49 -8.60 -4.89
C GLY A 44 -1.83 -8.34 -3.43
N THR A 45 -1.47 -9.29 -2.56
CA THR A 45 -1.56 -9.15 -1.11
C THR A 45 -0.18 -8.88 -0.53
N TYR A 46 -0.09 -7.87 0.34
CA TYR A 46 1.16 -7.43 0.94
C TYR A 46 1.01 -7.37 2.45
N LYS A 47 2.09 -7.70 3.18
CA LYS A 47 2.12 -7.62 4.64
C LYS A 47 2.41 -6.20 5.09
N LEU A 48 1.54 -5.65 5.91
CA LEU A 48 1.77 -4.43 6.67
C LEU A 48 2.06 -4.81 8.13
N ARG A 49 3.26 -4.43 8.60
CA ARG A 49 3.66 -4.58 9.99
C ARG A 49 3.73 -3.21 10.66
N LEU A 50 3.10 -3.08 11.82
CA LEU A 50 3.30 -1.92 12.67
C LEU A 50 4.64 -2.06 13.40
N THR A 51 5.51 -1.05 13.26
CA THR A 51 6.74 -0.94 14.04
C THR A 51 6.57 0.24 14.99
N LEU A 52 6.82 0.02 16.27
CA LEU A 52 6.81 1.06 17.31
C LEU A 52 8.14 1.82 17.31
#